data_AF-A0A544XT29-F1
#
_entry.id   AF-A0A544XT29-F1
#
_cell.length_a   1.000
_cell.length_b   1.000
_cell.length_c   1.000
_cell.angle_alpha   90.00
_cell.angle_beta   90.00
_cell.angle_gamma   90.00
#
_symmetry.space_group_name_H-M   'P 1'
#
loop_
_entity.id
_entity.type
_entity.pdbx_description
1 polymer ?
#
loop_
_entity_poly.entity_id
_entity_poly.type
_entity_poly.pdbx_seq_one_letter_code
_entity_poly.pdbx_strand_id
1 'polypeptide(L)'
;MDRAVDHAMDPATAAFVAHRNLLFTVAYEMLGSAADAEDVLQETWLLWAGVDLHAVRDQRAYLVRITTRQALKRLRTLGRR
;
A
#
# COMPACT_ATOMS: atom_id res chain seq x y z
N MET A 1 24.40 3.90 -28.70
CA MET A 1 24.23 5.04 -27.77
C MET A 1 23.48 4.50 -26.58
N ASP A 2 24.21 4.43 -25.47
CA ASP A 2 23.97 3.66 -24.26
C ASP A 2 22.71 4.15 -23.53
N ARG A 3 21.61 3.40 -23.62
CA ARG A 3 20.55 3.52 -22.62
C ARG A 3 20.95 2.60 -21.48
N ALA A 4 21.69 3.15 -20.52
CA ALA A 4 21.65 2.64 -19.16
C ALA A 4 20.16 2.49 -18.82
N VAL A 5 19.71 1.24 -18.73
CA VAL A 5 18.44 0.91 -18.10
C VAL A 5 18.71 1.18 -16.63
N ASP A 6 18.55 2.44 -16.24
CA ASP A 6 18.63 2.85 -14.85
C ASP A 6 17.58 2.00 -14.12
N HIS A 7 18.05 0.99 -13.40
CA HIS A 7 17.28 0.20 -12.44
C HIS A 7 16.93 1.07 -11.22
N ALA A 8 16.67 2.35 -11.43
CA ALA A 8 15.99 3.19 -10.48
C ALA A 8 14.66 2.48 -10.18
N MET A 9 14.41 2.21 -8.90
CA MET A 9 13.17 1.55 -8.50
C MET A 9 11.99 2.19 -9.20
N ASP A 10 11.09 1.35 -9.74
CA ASP A 10 9.84 1.80 -10.32
C ASP A 10 9.19 2.87 -9.41
N PRO A 11 8.76 4.03 -9.94
CA PRO A 11 8.25 5.13 -9.13
C PRO A 11 7.10 4.73 -8.20
N ALA A 12 6.28 3.75 -8.60
CA ALA A 12 5.21 3.23 -7.75
C ALA A 12 5.81 2.50 -6.55
N THR A 13 6.78 1.63 -6.80
CA THR A 13 7.54 0.92 -5.76
C THR A 13 8.23 1.90 -4.80
N ALA A 14 8.86 2.96 -5.31
CA ALA A 14 9.51 3.99 -4.49
C ALA A 14 8.50 4.70 -3.56
N ALA A 15 7.35 5.13 -4.09
CA ALA A 15 6.30 5.77 -3.30
C ALA A 15 5.72 4.85 -2.21
N PHE A 16 5.50 3.57 -2.54
CA PHE A 16 5.00 2.60 -1.57
C PHE A 16 6.01 2.34 -0.45
N VAL A 17 7.27 2.07 -0.80
CA VAL A 17 8.35 1.82 0.18
C VAL A 17 8.55 3.03 1.09
N ALA A 18 8.52 4.25 0.55
CA ALA A 18 8.65 5.49 1.32
C ALA A 18 7.56 5.65 2.40
N HIS A 19 6.40 5.01 2.23
CA HIS A 19 5.28 5.10 3.16
C HIS A 19 4.95 3.78 3.86
N ARG A 20 5.66 2.69 3.60
CA ARG A 20 5.35 1.34 4.10
C ARG A 20 5.15 1.29 5.61
N ASN A 21 6.01 1.96 6.39
CA ASN A 21 5.89 2.00 7.85
C ASN A 21 4.61 2.69 8.32
N LEU A 22 4.25 3.81 7.70
CA LEU A 22 2.99 4.51 8.00
C LEU A 22 1.78 3.62 7.67
N LEU A 23 1.78 2.98 6.50
CA LEU A 23 0.69 2.10 6.07
C LEU A 23 0.57 0.89 7.02
N PHE A 24 1.69 0.32 7.44
CA PHE A 24 1.72 -0.76 8.41
C PHE A 24 1.10 -0.32 9.74
N THR A 25 1.55 0.81 10.30
CA THR A 25 0.97 1.35 11.54
C THR A 25 -0.54 1.57 11.42
N VAL A 26 -1.02 2.17 10.32
CA VAL A 26 -2.46 2.37 10.09
C VAL A 26 -3.21 1.04 10.08
N ALA A 27 -2.74 0.05 9.33
CA ALA A 27 -3.40 -1.26 9.26
C ALA A 27 -3.33 -2.00 10.60
N TYR A 28 -2.20 -1.94 11.29
CA TYR A 28 -1.98 -2.58 12.58
C TYR A 28 -2.89 -2.02 13.67
N GLU A 29 -3.00 -0.69 13.78
CA GLU A 29 -3.91 -0.04 14.75
C GLU A 29 -5.38 -0.43 14.51
N MET A 30 -5.76 -0.69 13.26
CA MET A 30 -7.13 -1.11 12.93
C MET A 30 -7.39 -2.59 13.19
N LEU A 31 -6.38 -3.45 13.01
CA LEU A 31 -6.54 -4.91 12.99
C LEU A 31 -6.04 -5.58 14.28
N GLY A 32 -5.16 -4.94 15.04
CA GLY A 32 -4.51 -5.49 16.24
C GLY A 32 -3.58 -6.68 15.97
N SER A 33 -3.26 -6.95 14.71
CA SER A 33 -2.53 -8.14 14.26
C SER A 33 -1.50 -7.75 13.21
N ALA A 34 -0.22 -8.07 13.48
CA ALA A 34 0.87 -7.79 12.55
C ALA A 34 0.72 -8.59 11.25
N ALA A 35 0.30 -9.85 11.34
CA ALA A 35 0.08 -10.70 10.17
C ALA A 35 -1.04 -10.13 9.28
N ASP A 36 -2.18 -9.73 9.86
CA ASP A 36 -3.26 -9.12 9.09
C ASP A 36 -2.89 -7.76 8.51
N ALA A 37 -2.04 -7.00 9.20
CA ALA A 37 -1.51 -5.73 8.69
C ALA A 37 -0.57 -5.97 7.49
N GLU A 38 0.30 -6.99 7.54
CA GLU A 38 1.15 -7.35 6.42
C GLU A 38 0.35 -7.83 5.20
N ASP A 39 -0.68 -8.66 5.42
CA ASP A 39 -1.62 -9.09 4.36
C ASP A 39 -2.24 -7.86 3.68
N VAL A 40 -2.71 -6.89 4.47
CA VAL A 40 -3.28 -5.64 3.95
C VAL A 40 -2.25 -4.83 3.15
N LEU A 41 -0.98 -4.81 3.57
CA LEU A 41 0.08 -4.13 2.83
C LEU A 41 0.36 -4.79 1.49
N GLN A 42 0.35 -6.12 1.43
CA GLN A 42 0.51 -6.86 0.18
C GLN A 42 -0.63 -6.57 -0.79
N GLU A 43 -1.88 -6.63 -0.32
CA GLU A 43 -3.05 -6.28 -1.15
C GLU A 43 -3.01 -4.82 -1.60
N THR A 44 -2.57 -3.91 -0.72
CA THR A 44 -2.40 -2.49 -1.03
C THR A 44 -1.37 -2.30 -2.14
N TRP A 45 -0.23 -2.99 -2.08
CA TRP A 45 0.81 -2.91 -3.10
C TRP A 45 0.31 -3.40 -4.47
N LEU A 46 -0.42 -4.52 -4.50
CA LEU A 46 -1.00 -5.07 -5.74
C LEU A 46 -1.94 -4.07 -6.42
N LEU A 47 -2.77 -3.37 -5.64
CA LEU A 47 -3.64 -2.31 -6.16
C LEU A 47 -2.85 -1.09 -6.62
N TRP A 48 -1.86 -0.67 -5.84
CA TRP A 48 -1.04 0.52 -6.11
C TRP A 48 -0.16 0.38 -7.35
N ALA A 49 0.43 -0.80 -7.58
CA ALA A 49 1.29 -1.06 -8.72
C ALA A 49 0.58 -0.90 -10.08
N GLY A 50 -0.76 -0.99 -10.10
CA GLY A 50 -1.58 -0.75 -11.29
C GLY A 50 -2.11 0.67 -11.43
N VAL A 51 -1.78 1.59 -10.52
CA VAL A 51 -2.28 2.97 -10.54
C VAL A 51 -1.44 3.83 -11.47
N ASP A 52 -2.09 4.62 -12.33
CA ASP A 52 -1.44 5.71 -13.04
C ASP A 52 -1.04 6.83 -12.05
N LEU A 53 0.25 6.90 -11.75
CA LEU A 53 0.81 7.84 -10.78
C LEU A 53 0.66 9.30 -11.22
N HIS A 54 0.57 9.59 -12.51
CA HIS A 54 0.39 10.96 -13.00
C HIS A 54 -0.99 11.53 -12.65
N ALA A 55 -1.98 10.66 -12.44
CA ALA A 55 -3.32 11.05 -11.97
C ALA A 55 -3.40 11.24 -10.44
N VAL A 56 -2.37 10.80 -9.69
CA VAL A 56 -2.36 10.85 -8.22
C VAL A 56 -1.71 12.14 -7.73
N ARG A 57 -2.53 13.08 -7.25
CA ARG A 57 -2.06 14.38 -6.72
C ARG A 57 -1.26 14.26 -5.42
N ASP A 58 -1.63 13.32 -4.56
CA ASP A 58 -0.96 13.06 -3.27
C ASP A 58 -0.88 11.54 -3.05
N GLN A 59 0.32 10.99 -3.22
CA GLN A 59 0.58 9.56 -3.13
C GLN A 59 0.39 9.04 -1.71
N ARG A 60 0.80 9.80 -0.69
CA ARG A 60 0.64 9.42 0.72
C ARG A 60 -0.84 9.31 1.08
N ALA A 61 -1.62 10.35 0.78
CA ALA A 61 -3.05 10.36 1.07
C ALA A 61 -3.79 9.24 0.32
N TYR A 62 -3.42 8.99 -0.93
CA TYR A 62 -3.98 7.91 -1.72
C TYR A 62 -3.68 6.54 -1.11
N LEU A 63 -2.40 6.28 -0.77
CA LEU A 63 -1.94 5.03 -0.15
C LEU A 63 -2.63 4.78 1.19
N VAL A 64 -2.69 5.77 2.08
CA VAL A 64 -3.42 5.66 3.36
C VAL A 64 -4.88 5.29 3.11
N ARG A 65 -5.54 5.96 2.16
CA ARG A 65 -6.95 5.68 1.83
C ARG A 65 -7.17 4.25 1.35
N ILE A 66 -6.31 3.71 0.48
CA ILE A 66 -6.47 2.33 0.01
C ILE A 66 -6.16 1.32 1.13
N THR A 67 -5.13 1.55 1.94
CA THR A 67 -4.80 0.71 3.11
C THR A 67 -5.95 0.66 4.11
N THR A 68 -6.54 1.81 4.48
CA THR A 68 -7.70 1.87 5.37
C THR A 68 -8.89 1.08 4.81
N ARG A 69 -9.15 1.18 3.49
CA ARG A 69 -10.24 0.41 2.85
C ARG A 69 -10.00 -1.10 2.91
N GLN A 70 -8.77 -1.55 2.66
CA GLN A 70 -8.40 -2.97 2.77
C GLN A 70 -8.51 -3.48 4.21
N ALA A 71 -8.02 -2.71 5.20
CA ALA A 71 -8.18 -3.06 6.62
C ALA A 71 -9.65 -3.18 7.05
N LEU A 72 -10.52 -2.26 6.63
CA LEU A 72 -11.97 -2.36 6.88
C LEU A 72 -12.59 -3.60 6.23
N LYS A 73 -12.16 -3.96 5.02
CA LYS A 73 -12.61 -5.18 4.34
C LYS A 73 -12.17 -6.43 5.10
N ARG A 74 -10.95 -6.45 5.62
CA ARG A 74 -10.41 -7.54 6.46
C ARG A 74 -11.19 -7.69 7.77
N LEU A 75 -11.42 -6.59 8.50
CA LEU A 75 -12.25 -6.58 9.72
C LEU A 75 -13.64 -7.19 9.49
N ARG A 76 -14.30 -6.81 8.38
CA ARG A 76 -15.61 -7.38 8.01
C ARG A 76 -15.55 -8.87 7.70
N THR A 77 -14.41 -9.40 7.29
CA THR A 77 -14.23 -10.83 7.00
C THR A 77 -13.94 -11.61 8.28
N LEU A 78 -13.17 -11.03 9.21
CA LEU A 78 -12.88 -11.63 10.51
C LEU A 78 -14.13 -11.73 11.38
N GLY A 79 -14.97 -10.70 11.43
CA GLY A 79 -16.20 -10.72 12.24
C GLY A 79 -17.33 -11.62 11.71
N ARG A 80 -17.14 -12.30 10.58
CA ARG A 80 -18.08 -13.30 10.04
C ARG A 80 -17.68 -14.74 10.36
N ARG A 81 -16.53 -14.94 11.00
CA ARG A 81 -16.05 -16.24 11.48
C ARG A 81 -16.45 -16.43 12.93
#